data_AF-A0AAW9IKF1-F1
#
_entry.id   AF-A0AAW9IKF1-F1
#
_cell.length_a   1.000
_cell.length_b   1.000
_cell.length_c   1.000
_cell.angle_alpha   90.00
_cell.angle_beta   90.00
_cell.angle_gamma   90.00
#
_symmetry.space_group_name_H-M   'P 1'
#
loop_
_entity.id
_entity.type
_entity.pdbx_description
1 polymer ?
#
loop_
_entity_poly.entity_id
_entity_poly.type
_entity_poly.pdbx_seq_one_letter_code
_entity_poly.pdbx_strand_id
1 'polypeptide(L)'
;MFIEKYNLSDLKGLDLMWFALFPLLNINYVIASSIAENGKNLSIALDKKIPFLSIFIFPYIYWYIYVFVGLTFILLKNRRNYMRALLAISIGMCVCYLIYYLFPVEIVRPTIISNSLPNKLVSVIYENDRPFNCFPSIHVLNTYII
;
A
#
# COMPACT_ATOMS: atom_id res chain seq x y z
N MET A 1 7.38 12.27 32.24
CA MET A 1 6.30 11.79 31.37
C MET A 1 6.46 10.28 31.21
N PHE A 2 5.72 9.50 32.00
CA PHE A 2 5.79 8.04 31.94
C PHE A 2 5.04 7.57 30.70
N ILE A 3 5.76 7.10 29.69
CA ILE A 3 5.15 6.39 28.56
C ILE A 3 4.80 5.01 29.12
N GLU A 4 3.52 4.80 29.44
CA GLU A 4 3.01 3.46 29.73
C GLU A 4 3.36 2.55 28.55
N LYS A 5 4.30 1.63 28.79
CA LYS A 5 4.66 0.58 27.84
C LYS A 5 3.46 -0.37 27.78
N TYR A 6 2.83 -0.49 26.63
CA TYR A 6 1.77 -1.47 26.41
C TYR A 6 2.45 -2.83 26.27
N ASN A 7 2.39 -3.67 27.31
CA ASN A 7 3.11 -4.95 27.28
C ASN A 7 2.38 -5.94 26.36
N LEU A 8 3.11 -6.94 25.86
CA LEU A 8 2.52 -8.04 25.07
C LEU A 8 1.39 -8.78 25.82
N SER A 9 1.43 -8.79 27.15
CA SER A 9 0.36 -9.33 28.00
C SER A 9 -0.93 -8.52 27.96
N ASP A 10 -0.87 -7.25 27.56
CA ASP A 10 -1.99 -6.30 27.59
C ASP A 10 -2.68 -6.18 26.20
N LEU A 11 -2.10 -6.83 25.19
CA LEU A 11 -2.67 -6.95 23.85
C LEU A 11 -3.97 -7.75 23.93
N LYS A 12 -5.09 -7.06 23.71
CA LYS A 12 -6.37 -7.74 23.58
C LYS A 12 -6.46 -8.31 22.17
N GLY A 13 -7.09 -9.47 22.00
CA GLY A 13 -7.37 -10.01 20.65
C GLY A 13 -8.06 -8.98 19.75
N LEU A 14 -8.92 -8.14 20.33
CA LEU A 14 -9.58 -7.02 19.65
C LEU A 14 -8.59 -5.99 19.04
N ASP A 15 -7.41 -5.79 19.64
CA ASP A 15 -6.41 -4.85 19.13
C ASP A 15 -5.75 -5.38 17.84
N LEU A 16 -5.66 -6.70 17.68
CA LEU A 16 -5.16 -7.33 16.45
C LEU A 16 -6.25 -7.50 15.39
N MET A 17 -7.53 -7.59 15.80
CA MET A 17 -8.66 -7.66 14.86
C MET A 17 -8.73 -6.45 13.93
N TRP A 18 -8.18 -5.30 14.33
CA TRP A 18 -8.12 -4.12 13.46
C TRP A 18 -7.24 -4.30 12.23
N PHE A 19 -6.30 -5.25 12.22
CA PHE A 19 -5.59 -5.60 10.99
C PHE A 19 -6.53 -6.17 9.91
N ALA A 20 -7.69 -6.72 10.30
CA ALA A 20 -8.72 -7.16 9.36
C ALA A 20 -9.38 -5.99 8.62
N LEU A 21 -9.23 -4.74 9.08
CA LEU A 21 -9.68 -3.57 8.31
C LEU A 21 -8.94 -3.46 6.97
N PHE A 22 -7.67 -3.82 6.91
CA PHE A 22 -6.88 -3.70 5.68
C PHE A 22 -7.45 -4.54 4.53
N PRO A 23 -7.66 -5.87 4.66
CA PRO A 23 -8.26 -6.64 3.58
C PRO A 23 -9.69 -6.20 3.26
N LEU A 24 -10.49 -5.79 4.25
CA LEU A 24 -11.84 -5.27 4.01
C LEU A 24 -11.81 -3.98 3.18
N LEU A 25 -10.93 -3.03 3.51
CA LEU A 25 -10.74 -1.81 2.74
C LEU A 25 -10.18 -2.11 1.34
N ASN A 26 -9.29 -3.09 1.23
CA ASN A 26 -8.67 -3.49 -0.05
C ASN A 26 -9.68 -4.03 -1.08
N ILE A 27 -10.88 -4.45 -0.66
CA ILE A 27 -11.97 -4.78 -1.59
C ILE A 27 -12.25 -3.60 -2.54
N ASN A 28 -12.22 -2.35 -2.04
CA ASN A 28 -12.40 -1.17 -2.87
C ASN A 28 -11.27 -0.99 -3.88
N TYR A 29 -10.03 -1.33 -3.51
CA TYR A 29 -8.90 -1.31 -4.44
C TYR A 29 -9.15 -2.25 -5.63
N VAL A 30 -9.57 -3.48 -5.33
CA VAL A 30 -9.85 -4.50 -6.35
C VAL A 30 -11.01 -4.08 -7.25
N ILE A 31 -12.09 -3.55 -6.67
CA ILE A 31 -13.25 -3.08 -7.44
C ILE A 31 -12.87 -1.88 -8.32
N ALA A 32 -12.18 -0.87 -7.78
CA ALA A 32 -11.75 0.29 -8.57
C ALA A 32 -10.88 -0.13 -9.75
N SER A 33 -9.95 -1.06 -9.52
CA SER A 33 -9.08 -1.62 -10.55
C SER A 33 -9.83 -2.45 -11.58
N SER A 34 -10.88 -3.18 -11.17
CA SER A 34 -11.64 -4.06 -12.06
C SER A 34 -12.61 -3.31 -12.98
N ILE A 35 -13.21 -2.22 -12.51
CA ILE A 35 -14.17 -1.43 -13.29
C ILE A 35 -13.49 -0.38 -14.18
N ALA A 36 -12.23 -0.04 -13.93
CA ALA A 36 -11.49 0.90 -14.76
C ALA A 36 -11.23 0.29 -16.15
N GLU A 37 -11.73 0.95 -17.20
CA GLU A 37 -11.46 0.56 -18.59
C GLU A 37 -10.23 1.27 -19.17
N ASN A 38 -10.08 2.56 -18.87
CA ASN A 38 -8.96 3.40 -19.29
C ASN A 38 -8.56 4.32 -18.13
N GLY A 39 -7.28 4.67 -18.03
CA GLY A 39 -6.78 5.65 -17.07
C GLY A 39 -6.20 6.90 -17.72
N LYS A 40 -5.96 7.93 -16.90
CA LYS A 40 -5.17 9.10 -17.29
C LYS A 40 -3.69 8.78 -17.13
N ASN A 41 -2.89 9.08 -18.14
CA ASN A 41 -1.44 9.01 -18.02
C ASN A 41 -0.90 10.36 -17.52
N LEU A 42 -0.32 10.36 -16.31
CA LEU A 42 0.26 11.55 -15.68
C LEU A 42 1.79 11.66 -15.87
N SER A 43 2.39 10.79 -16.68
CA SER A 43 3.84 10.79 -16.90
C SER A 43 4.32 12.06 -17.62
N ILE A 44 5.49 12.54 -17.20
CA ILE A 44 6.19 13.68 -17.78
C ILE A 44 7.42 13.24 -18.55
N ALA A 45 8.05 14.17 -19.27
CA ALA A 45 9.25 13.89 -20.05
C ALA A 45 10.43 13.36 -19.22
N LEU A 46 10.47 13.67 -17.92
CA LEU A 46 11.49 13.17 -17.00
C LEU A 46 11.33 11.67 -16.73
N ASP A 47 10.11 11.16 -16.59
CA ASP A 47 9.86 9.74 -16.30
C ASP A 47 10.41 8.84 -17.40
N LYS A 48 10.34 9.31 -18.66
CA LYS A 48 10.90 8.61 -19.83
C LYS A 48 12.42 8.46 -19.79
N LYS A 49 13.11 9.26 -18.96
CA LYS A 49 14.57 9.18 -18.78
C LYS A 49 14.97 8.24 -17.64
N ILE A 50 14.04 7.84 -16.79
CA ILE A 50 14.29 6.95 -15.66
C ILE A 50 14.04 5.51 -16.13
N PRO A 51 15.08 4.67 -16.24
CA PRO A 51 14.89 3.30 -16.69
C PRO A 51 14.15 2.49 -15.63
N PHE A 52 13.30 1.57 -16.09
CA PHE A 52 12.72 0.57 -15.21
C PHE A 52 13.80 -0.40 -14.72
N LEU A 53 13.88 -0.57 -13.39
CA LEU A 53 14.82 -1.47 -12.74
C LEU A 53 14.04 -2.44 -11.85
N SER A 54 13.95 -3.71 -12.26
CA SER A 54 13.15 -4.71 -11.54
C SER A 54 13.66 -5.01 -10.12
N ILE A 55 14.89 -4.64 -9.78
CA ILE A 55 15.43 -4.77 -8.42
C ILE A 55 14.59 -4.02 -7.37
N PHE A 56 13.88 -2.95 -7.76
CA PHE A 56 13.00 -2.20 -6.86
C PHE A 56 11.73 -2.96 -6.43
N ILE A 57 11.50 -4.15 -6.98
CA ILE A 57 10.43 -5.03 -6.48
C ILE A 57 10.65 -5.44 -5.02
N PHE A 58 11.90 -5.55 -4.57
CA PHE A 58 12.20 -5.95 -3.20
C PHE A 58 11.73 -4.92 -2.16
N PRO A 59 12.10 -3.62 -2.24
CA PRO A 59 11.55 -2.62 -1.33
C PRO A 59 10.03 -2.48 -1.49
N TYR A 60 9.49 -2.68 -2.69
CA TYR A 60 8.04 -2.65 -2.92
C TYR A 60 7.31 -3.75 -2.14
N ILE A 61 7.76 -5.01 -2.20
CA ILE A 61 7.14 -6.12 -1.46
C ILE A 61 7.46 -6.02 0.05
N TYR A 62 8.65 -5.54 0.41
CA TYR A 62 9.03 -5.34 1.81
C TYR A 62 8.06 -4.41 2.55
N TRP A 63 7.42 -3.48 1.85
CA TRP A 63 6.44 -2.57 2.41
C TRP A 63 5.33 -3.28 3.21
N TYR A 64 4.85 -4.44 2.77
CA TYR A 64 3.83 -5.20 3.51
C TYR A 64 4.31 -5.60 4.91
N ILE A 65 5.56 -6.03 5.02
CA ILE A 65 6.20 -6.38 6.30
C ILE A 65 6.36 -5.12 7.14
N TYR A 66 6.84 -4.03 6.53
CA TYR A 66 7.01 -2.75 7.21
C TYR A 66 5.69 -2.22 7.81
N VAL A 67 4.58 -2.27 7.07
CA VAL A 67 3.27 -1.82 7.58
C VAL A 67 2.84 -2.65 8.79
N PHE A 68 2.96 -3.98 8.70
CA PHE A 68 2.55 -4.88 9.77
C PHE A 68 3.41 -4.69 11.04
N VAL A 69 4.74 -4.68 10.87
CA VAL A 69 5.69 -4.52 11.98
C VAL A 69 5.58 -3.11 12.58
N GLY A 70 5.47 -2.07 11.77
CA GLY A 70 5.38 -0.69 12.22
C GLY A 70 4.12 -0.42 13.02
N LEU A 71 2.95 -0.88 12.54
CA LEU A 71 1.70 -0.74 13.29
C LEU A 71 1.71 -1.55 14.60
N THR A 72 2.28 -2.76 14.59
CA THR A 72 2.48 -3.55 15.82
C THR A 72 3.40 -2.82 16.79
N PHE A 73 4.48 -2.21 16.31
CA PHE A 73 5.39 -1.42 17.14
C PHE A 73 4.67 -0.21 17.77
N ILE A 74 3.86 0.52 17.01
CA ILE A 74 3.06 1.65 17.53
C ILE A 74 2.09 1.15 18.60
N LEU A 75 1.43 0.00 18.39
CA LEU A 75 0.52 -0.62 19.36
C LEU A 75 1.22 -0.94 20.68
N LEU A 76 2.38 -1.59 20.63
CA LEU A 76 3.18 -1.93 21.81
C LEU A 76 3.70 -0.69 22.56
N LYS A 77 3.82 0.45 21.88
CA LYS A 77 4.21 1.71 22.51
C LYS A 77 3.03 2.45 23.12
N ASN A 78 1.94 2.58 22.39
CA ASN A 78 0.76 3.31 22.83
C ASN A 78 -0.47 2.96 21.98
N ARG A 79 -1.44 2.29 22.59
CA ARG A 79 -2.71 1.92 21.96
C ARG A 79 -3.49 3.10 21.36
N ARG A 80 -3.48 4.28 22.00
CA ARG A 80 -4.16 5.47 21.47
C ARG A 80 -3.52 5.95 20.17
N ASN A 81 -2.18 5.94 20.09
CA ASN A 81 -1.48 6.30 18.86
C ASN A 81 -1.72 5.27 17.75
N TYR A 82 -1.77 3.98 18.10
CA TYR A 82 -2.14 2.93 17.15
C TYR A 82 -3.53 3.15 16.55
N MET A 83 -4.54 3.42 17.38
CA MET A 83 -5.89 3.72 16.89
C MET A 83 -5.94 4.98 16.01
N ARG A 84 -5.16 6.01 16.35
CA ARG A 84 -5.04 7.22 15.52
C ARG A 84 -4.39 6.92 14.16
N ALA A 85 -3.32 6.14 14.15
CA ALA A 85 -2.64 5.74 12.92
C ALA A 85 -3.56 4.90 12.02
N LEU A 86 -4.25 3.91 12.60
CA LEU A 86 -5.25 3.11 11.88
C LEU A 86 -6.36 3.97 11.27
N LEU A 87 -6.93 4.90 12.04
CA LEU A 87 -7.98 5.79 11.56
C LEU A 87 -7.47 6.69 10.44
N ALA A 88 -6.29 7.29 10.59
CA ALA A 88 -5.67 8.13 9.57
C ALA A 88 -5.40 7.35 8.26
N ILE A 89 -4.85 6.14 8.38
CA ILE A 89 -4.63 5.25 7.22
C ILE A 89 -5.96 4.89 6.57
N SER A 90 -6.97 4.52 7.35
CA SER A 90 -8.27 4.09 6.83
C SER A 90 -8.96 5.22 6.07
N ILE A 91 -8.98 6.43 6.64
CA ILE A 91 -9.53 7.62 5.97
C ILE A 91 -8.72 7.94 4.71
N GLY A 92 -7.39 7.95 4.79
CA GLY A 92 -6.53 8.21 3.65
C GLY A 92 -6.73 7.20 2.51
N MET A 93 -6.88 5.92 2.83
CA MET A 93 -7.18 4.86 1.87
C MET A 93 -8.56 5.07 1.23
N CYS A 94 -9.59 5.41 2.01
CA CYS A 94 -10.91 5.76 1.46
C CYS A 94 -10.83 6.93 0.48
N VAL A 95 -10.03 7.96 0.77
CA VAL A 95 -9.79 9.08 -0.15
C VAL A 95 -9.05 8.60 -1.41
N CYS A 96 -8.03 7.75 -1.28
CA CYS A 96 -7.34 7.16 -2.42
C CYS A 96 -8.32 6.40 -3.32
N TYR A 97 -9.18 5.55 -2.73
CA TYR A 97 -10.16 4.77 -3.48
C TYR A 97 -11.20 5.63 -4.18
N LEU A 98 -11.71 6.67 -3.51
CA LEU A 98 -12.60 7.64 -4.15
C LEU A 98 -11.95 8.27 -5.37
N ILE A 99 -10.67 8.62 -5.29
CA ILE A 99 -9.92 9.14 -6.43
C ILE A 99 -9.74 8.08 -7.51
N TYR A 100 -9.41 6.83 -7.17
CA TYR A 100 -9.29 5.75 -8.16
C TYR A 100 -10.61 5.52 -8.92
N TYR A 101 -11.76 5.64 -8.25
CA TYR A 101 -13.08 5.53 -8.87
C TYR A 101 -13.39 6.68 -9.82
N LEU A 102 -13.06 7.91 -9.46
CA LEU A 102 -13.43 9.12 -10.21
C LEU A 102 -12.39 9.52 -11.27
N PHE A 103 -11.13 9.17 -11.02
CA PHE A 103 -9.97 9.59 -11.79
C PHE A 103 -8.91 8.46 -11.82
N PRO A 104 -9.20 7.35 -12.51
CA PRO A 104 -8.24 6.26 -12.65
C PRO A 104 -6.99 6.78 -13.37
N VAL A 105 -5.81 6.44 -12.84
CA VAL A 105 -4.52 6.85 -13.40
C VAL A 105 -3.77 5.61 -13.82
N GLU A 106 -3.38 5.57 -15.09
CA GLU A 106 -2.69 4.42 -15.66
C GLU A 106 -1.21 4.64 -15.87
N ILE A 107 -0.45 3.56 -15.74
CA ILE A 107 0.96 3.52 -16.11
C ILE A 107 1.23 2.46 -17.17
N VAL A 108 2.02 2.82 -18.17
CA VAL A 108 2.52 1.87 -19.16
C VAL A 108 3.61 1.03 -18.49
N ARG A 109 3.36 -0.27 -18.39
CA ARG A 109 4.27 -1.24 -17.79
C ARG A 109 5.24 -1.79 -18.84
N PRO A 110 6.57 -1.74 -18.61
CA PRO A 110 7.53 -2.37 -19.52
C PRO A 110 7.33 -3.88 -19.60
N THR A 111 7.57 -4.45 -20.78
CA THR A 111 7.56 -5.91 -20.96
C THR A 111 8.73 -6.56 -20.24
N ILE A 112 8.46 -7.58 -19.44
CA ILE A 112 9.50 -8.32 -18.69
C ILE A 112 10.04 -9.45 -19.57
N ILE A 113 11.30 -9.32 -20.03
CA ILE A 113 11.90 -10.23 -21.03
C ILE A 113 12.81 -11.30 -20.41
N SER A 114 13.35 -11.07 -19.20
CA SER A 114 14.37 -11.94 -18.60
C SER A 114 13.87 -12.74 -17.39
N ASN A 115 14.47 -13.91 -17.17
CA ASN A 115 14.06 -14.90 -16.17
C ASN A 115 14.72 -14.75 -14.78
N SER A 116 15.29 -13.59 -14.45
CA SER A 116 15.86 -13.37 -13.12
C SER A 116 14.78 -13.30 -12.04
N LEU A 117 15.13 -13.59 -10.77
CA LEU A 117 14.18 -13.58 -9.65
C LEU A 117 13.41 -12.24 -9.52
N PRO A 118 14.04 -11.05 -9.59
CA PRO A 118 13.30 -9.79 -9.49
C PRO A 118 12.26 -9.63 -10.61
N ASN A 119 12.60 -10.05 -11.83
CA ASN A 119 11.69 -9.99 -12.96
C ASN A 119 10.49 -10.94 -12.80
N LYS A 120 10.72 -12.16 -12.29
CA LYS A 120 9.62 -13.08 -11.96
C LYS A 120 8.67 -12.49 -10.92
N LEU A 121 9.19 -11.84 -9.87
CA LEU A 121 8.37 -11.18 -8.85
C LEU A 121 7.56 -10.01 -9.43
N VAL A 122 8.15 -9.22 -10.33
CA VAL A 122 7.42 -8.17 -11.05
C VAL A 122 6.30 -8.76 -11.90
N SER A 123 6.55 -9.85 -12.63
CA SER A 123 5.52 -10.53 -13.43
C SER A 123 4.35 -11.00 -12.58
N VAL A 124 4.61 -11.55 -11.39
CA VAL A 124 3.54 -11.93 -10.44
C VAL A 124 2.68 -10.71 -10.07
N ILE A 125 3.28 -9.56 -9.78
CA ILE A 125 2.51 -8.33 -9.54
C ILE A 125 1.72 -7.92 -10.78
N TYR A 126 2.33 -7.98 -11.97
CA TYR A 126 1.66 -7.58 -13.21
C TYR A 126 0.45 -8.45 -13.55
N GLU A 127 0.50 -9.74 -13.23
CA GLU A 127 -0.59 -10.70 -13.42
C GLU A 127 -1.74 -10.50 -12.43
N ASN A 128 -1.45 -10.03 -11.21
CA ASN A 128 -2.43 -9.95 -10.12
C ASN A 128 -2.97 -8.53 -9.85
N ASP A 129 -2.32 -7.50 -10.36
CA ASP A 129 -2.68 -6.09 -10.14
C ASP A 129 -2.79 -5.37 -11.48
N ARG A 130 -3.96 -4.79 -11.82
CA ARG A 130 -4.12 -4.03 -13.07
C ARG A 130 -3.53 -2.62 -12.93
N PRO A 131 -3.02 -1.99 -14.01
CA PRO A 131 -2.24 -0.76 -13.92
C PRO A 131 -3.08 0.52 -13.77
N PHE A 132 -4.23 0.52 -13.09
CA PHE A 132 -5.18 1.66 -13.08
C PHE A 132 -5.28 2.44 -11.77
N ASN A 133 -4.76 1.90 -10.66
CA ASN A 133 -4.81 2.54 -9.34
C ASN A 133 -3.48 3.24 -8.99
N CYS A 134 -2.86 3.93 -9.96
CA CYS A 134 -1.48 4.42 -9.79
C CYS A 134 -1.35 5.75 -9.03
N PHE A 135 -2.43 6.51 -8.83
CA PHE A 135 -2.40 7.78 -8.10
C PHE A 135 -3.70 8.07 -7.35
N PRO A 136 -3.65 8.51 -6.08
CA PRO A 136 -2.46 8.72 -5.23
C PRO A 136 -1.88 7.40 -4.69
N SER A 137 -0.67 7.43 -4.11
CA SER A 137 0.04 6.23 -3.64
C SER A 137 -0.31 5.85 -2.19
N ILE A 138 -0.92 4.68 -2.01
CA ILE A 138 -1.16 4.09 -0.68
C ILE A 138 0.14 3.70 0.02
N HIS A 139 1.19 3.33 -0.73
CA HIS A 139 2.49 3.01 -0.14
C HIS A 139 3.07 4.22 0.60
N VAL A 140 3.04 5.39 -0.06
CA VAL A 140 3.49 6.66 0.51
C VAL A 140 2.62 7.07 1.70
N LEU A 141 1.29 6.97 1.57
CA LEU A 141 0.35 7.28 2.66
C LEU A 141 0.69 6.49 3.93
N ASN A 142 0.82 5.16 3.82
CA ASN A 142 1.02 4.31 4.98
C ASN A 142 2.41 4.54 5.60
N THR A 143 3.45 4.67 4.77
CA THR A 143 4.81 4.95 5.24
C THR A 143 4.95 6.33 5.87
N TYR A 144 4.15 7.32 5.46
CA TYR A 144 4.16 8.62 6.11
C TYR A 144 3.50 8.59 7.50
N ILE A 145 2.47 7.77 7.69
CA ILE A 145 1.72 7.71 8.96
C ILE A 145 2.43 6.84 10.01
N ILE A 146 3.12 5.78 9.57
CA ILE A 146 3.78 4.78 10.43
C ILE A 146 5.17 5.24 10.87
#